data_AF-A0A1Q2HPJ5-F1
#
_entry.id   AF-A0A1Q2HPJ5-F1
#
_cell.length_a   1.000
_cell.length_b   1.000
_cell.length_c   1.000
_cell.angle_alpha   90.00
_cell.angle_beta   90.00
_cell.angle_gamma   90.00
#
_symmetry.space_group_name_H-M   'P 1'
#
loop_
_entity.id
_entity.type
_entity.pdbx_description
1 polymer ?
#
loop_
_entity_poly.entity_id
_entity_poly.type
_entity_poly.pdbx_seq_one_letter_code
_entity_poly.pdbx_strand_id
1 'polypeptide(L)'
;MNVGITGKSGFVGGHLENRLAREEDINVLPFEDSYYDDESKLIDFAQKADVIVHLAGVNRDEPDVIFNKNIELMQKLLDAADSSGSKPKILFSSTTQIEKDNPYGKGKLAAMQILEKWCGDRDAAGVSMVVPNVFGDGGKPFYNSVVATFCHQVAYGEQPEIKVDGQLSMIHINYLVEDICGLIRENTSGCRVEHIKPRVEGVRVSKILDLLYSFQKCYSDGFVPSFSSDFERDLYNTFVTYMDSNDWQKNLKSSRDDRGSFVEVYKFEEAGQVSFSTTKPGITRGNHYHTRKSEKFCVVSGQASIKLRRIGTQEVIEYKVSGDEPSWVEMPVNYTHNITNTGNSQLVTIFWISEPFDPKDPDTFYEEV
;
A
#
# COMPACT_ATOMS: atom_id res chain seq x y z
N MET A 1 1.98 11.12 26.39
CA MET A 1 2.22 12.35 25.62
C MET A 1 0.93 12.74 24.92
N ASN A 2 0.48 13.97 25.07
CA ASN A 2 -0.71 14.51 24.41
C ASN A 2 -0.33 15.11 23.05
N VAL A 3 -0.89 14.58 21.97
CA VAL A 3 -0.62 15.04 20.61
C VAL A 3 -1.88 15.65 20.02
N GLY A 4 -1.84 16.94 19.71
CA GLY A 4 -2.88 17.63 18.95
C GLY A 4 -2.65 17.48 17.45
N ILE A 5 -3.70 17.20 16.66
CA ILE A 5 -3.63 17.19 15.19
C ILE A 5 -4.68 18.14 14.65
N THR A 6 -4.24 19.24 14.03
CA THR A 6 -5.16 20.11 13.28
C THR A 6 -5.30 19.61 11.84
N GLY A 7 -6.43 19.86 11.16
CA GLY A 7 -6.66 19.32 9.81
C GLY A 7 -6.82 17.80 9.80
N LYS A 8 -7.30 17.24 10.92
CA LYS A 8 -7.41 15.81 11.19
C LYS A 8 -8.30 15.06 10.19
N SER A 9 -9.34 15.72 9.69
CA SER A 9 -10.26 15.22 8.66
C SER A 9 -9.60 15.08 7.27
N GLY A 10 -8.41 15.67 7.08
CA GLY A 10 -7.67 15.63 5.83
C GLY A 10 -6.93 14.32 5.61
N PHE A 11 -6.44 14.13 4.38
CA PHE A 11 -5.71 12.94 3.94
C PHE A 11 -4.57 12.56 4.90
N VAL A 12 -3.65 13.47 5.21
CA VAL A 12 -2.53 13.17 6.13
C VAL A 12 -3.00 13.02 7.58
N GLY A 13 -3.96 13.84 8.00
CA GLY A 13 -4.47 13.86 9.38
C GLY A 13 -5.09 12.54 9.81
N GLY A 14 -5.97 11.96 8.98
CA GLY A 14 -6.64 10.71 9.30
C GLY A 14 -5.66 9.52 9.39
N HIS A 15 -4.67 9.48 8.49
CA HIS A 15 -3.64 8.44 8.55
C HIS A 15 -2.76 8.58 9.79
N LEU A 16 -2.38 9.81 10.15
CA LEU A 16 -1.59 10.07 11.35
C LEU A 16 -2.35 9.70 12.62
N GLU A 17 -3.64 10.08 12.73
CA GLU A 17 -4.49 9.70 13.86
C GLU A 17 -4.57 8.17 14.00
N ASN A 18 -4.88 7.46 12.91
CA ASN A 18 -4.94 6.00 12.90
C ASN A 18 -3.61 5.33 13.26
N ARG A 19 -2.49 5.93 12.87
CA ARG A 19 -1.16 5.43 13.18
C ARG A 19 -0.82 5.64 14.66
N LEU A 20 -1.10 6.82 15.20
CA LEU A 20 -0.84 7.15 16.61
C LEU A 20 -1.77 6.41 17.58
N ALA A 21 -2.99 6.07 17.17
CA ALA A 21 -3.93 5.29 17.97
C ALA A 21 -3.42 3.88 18.35
N ARG A 22 -2.32 3.42 17.72
CA ARG A 22 -1.65 2.14 18.01
C ARG A 22 -0.58 2.26 19.09
N GLU A 23 -0.27 3.47 19.54
CA GLU A 23 0.78 3.76 20.51
C GLU A 23 0.16 3.95 21.90
N GLU A 24 0.49 3.08 22.85
CA GLU A 24 -0.09 3.11 24.20
C GLU A 24 0.29 4.37 25.01
N ASP A 25 1.42 5.00 24.66
CA ASP A 25 1.95 6.17 25.36
C ASP A 25 1.51 7.51 24.75
N ILE A 26 0.72 7.49 23.67
CA ILE A 26 0.23 8.68 22.97
C ILE A 26 -1.28 8.81 23.14
N ASN A 27 -1.70 10.00 23.58
CA ASN A 27 -3.09 10.41 23.65
C ASN A 27 -3.34 11.46 22.57
N VAL A 28 -4.10 11.10 21.53
CA VAL A 28 -4.46 12.04 20.46
C VAL A 28 -5.62 12.92 20.94
N LEU A 29 -5.38 14.23 21.01
CA LEU A 29 -6.39 15.19 21.46
C LEU A 29 -7.49 15.36 20.41
N PRO A 30 -8.77 15.49 20.82
CA PRO A 30 -9.84 15.82 19.90
C PRO A 30 -9.61 17.22 19.29
N PHE A 31 -9.90 17.34 18.01
CA PHE A 31 -9.85 18.61 17.28
C PHE A 31 -10.89 18.62 16.18
N GLU A 32 -11.57 19.74 16.01
CA GLU A 32 -12.48 20.03 14.91
C GLU A 32 -12.08 21.35 14.25
N ASP A 33 -12.30 21.48 12.93
CA ASP A 33 -11.92 22.71 12.21
C ASP A 33 -12.65 23.95 12.75
N SER A 34 -13.83 23.77 13.37
CA SER A 34 -14.61 24.81 14.05
C SER A 34 -13.90 25.44 15.26
N TYR A 35 -12.83 24.82 15.78
CA TYR A 35 -12.05 25.38 16.89
C TYR A 35 -11.32 26.66 16.47
N TYR A 36 -11.02 26.84 15.17
CA TYR A 36 -10.45 28.10 14.67
C TYR A 36 -11.44 29.29 14.70
N ASP A 37 -12.73 29.02 14.92
CA ASP A 37 -13.79 30.02 15.06
C ASP A 37 -14.17 30.26 16.53
N ASP A 38 -13.59 29.49 17.46
CA ASP A 38 -13.85 29.57 18.90
C ASP A 38 -12.52 29.61 19.66
N GLU A 39 -12.06 30.84 19.95
CA GLU A 39 -10.79 31.11 20.62
C GLU A 39 -10.63 30.33 21.93
N SER A 40 -11.72 30.18 22.71
CA SER A 40 -11.68 29.49 24.00
C SER A 40 -11.33 28.00 23.83
N LYS A 41 -11.87 27.36 22.80
CA LYS A 41 -11.57 25.95 22.48
C LYS A 41 -10.16 25.78 21.93
N LEU A 42 -9.70 26.71 21.10
CA LEU A 42 -8.35 26.64 20.56
C LEU A 42 -7.29 26.83 21.65
N ILE A 43 -7.53 27.74 22.60
CA ILE A 43 -6.69 27.93 23.79
C ILE A 43 -6.67 26.65 24.65
N ASP A 44 -7.83 26.07 24.97
CA ASP A 44 -7.91 24.83 25.75
C ASP A 44 -7.21 23.65 25.06
N PHE A 45 -7.35 23.54 23.73
CA PHE A 45 -6.64 22.55 22.93
C PHE A 45 -5.13 22.74 22.99
N ALA A 46 -4.64 23.97 22.79
CA ALA A 46 -3.22 24.28 22.86
C ALA A 46 -2.64 24.01 24.25
N GLN A 47 -3.38 24.37 25.31
CA GLN A 47 -2.99 24.17 26.70
C GLN A 47 -2.72 22.70 27.05
N LYS A 48 -3.49 21.78 26.46
CA LYS A 48 -3.43 20.34 26.76
C LYS A 48 -2.36 19.60 25.96
N ALA A 49 -1.85 20.18 24.87
CA ALA A 49 -0.95 19.53 23.94
C ALA A 49 0.51 19.59 24.42
N ASP A 50 1.23 18.47 24.33
CA ASP A 50 2.70 18.46 24.41
C ASP A 50 3.29 18.78 23.03
N VAL A 51 2.66 18.25 21.97
CA VAL A 51 3.03 18.43 20.56
C VAL A 51 1.77 18.73 19.76
N ILE A 52 1.82 19.70 18.85
CA ILE A 52 0.76 19.96 17.88
C ILE A 52 1.29 19.74 16.46
N VAL A 53 0.69 18.79 15.75
CA VAL A 53 0.91 18.58 14.33
C VAL A 53 -0.08 19.42 13.54
N HIS A 54 0.40 20.54 13.01
CA HIS A 54 -0.37 21.49 12.25
C HIS A 54 -0.45 21.09 10.76
N LEU A 55 -1.45 20.27 10.43
CA LEU A 55 -1.74 19.84 9.05
C LEU A 55 -2.86 20.65 8.38
N ALA A 56 -3.58 21.48 9.15
CA ALA A 56 -4.62 22.35 8.60
C ALA A 56 -4.03 23.32 7.57
N GLY A 57 -4.75 23.50 6.47
CA GLY A 57 -4.33 24.39 5.40
C GLY A 57 -5.15 24.23 4.15
N VAL A 58 -5.01 25.19 3.25
CA VAL A 58 -5.71 25.19 1.97
C VAL A 58 -4.68 25.16 0.85
N ASN A 59 -4.88 24.26 -0.11
CA ASN A 59 -4.01 24.10 -1.27
C ASN A 59 -4.74 24.23 -2.62
N ARG A 60 -6.07 24.32 -2.59
CA ARG A 60 -6.91 24.54 -3.78
C ARG A 60 -8.12 25.38 -3.40
N ASP A 61 -8.06 26.64 -3.82
CA ASP A 61 -9.06 27.70 -3.67
C ASP A 61 -8.63 28.89 -4.58
N GLU A 62 -9.27 30.04 -4.47
CA GLU A 62 -8.79 31.27 -5.10
C GLU A 62 -7.37 31.66 -4.59
N PRO A 63 -6.47 32.18 -5.45
CA PRO A 63 -5.09 32.53 -5.09
C PRO A 63 -4.93 33.29 -3.77
N ASP A 64 -5.74 34.33 -3.56
CA ASP A 64 -5.67 35.19 -2.37
C ASP A 64 -6.15 34.46 -1.11
N VAL A 65 -7.16 33.58 -1.26
CA VAL A 65 -7.65 32.73 -0.16
C VAL A 65 -6.58 31.73 0.25
N ILE A 66 -5.92 31.06 -0.71
CA ILE A 66 -4.84 30.11 -0.44
C ILE A 66 -3.71 30.79 0.35
N PHE A 67 -3.28 31.97 -0.10
CA PHE A 67 -2.17 32.69 0.51
C PHE A 67 -2.50 33.11 1.95
N ASN A 68 -3.64 33.79 2.14
CA ASN A 68 -4.00 34.36 3.44
C ASN A 68 -4.42 33.30 4.47
N LYS A 69 -5.14 32.25 4.07
CA LYS A 69 -5.71 31.29 5.02
C LYS A 69 -4.66 30.45 5.74
N ASN A 70 -3.59 30.05 5.05
CA ASN A 70 -2.50 29.30 5.71
C ASN A 70 -1.76 30.16 6.75
N ILE A 71 -1.63 31.46 6.48
CA ILE A 71 -1.03 32.44 7.40
C ILE A 71 -1.95 32.64 8.61
N GLU A 72 -3.24 32.86 8.37
CA GLU A 72 -4.25 33.08 9.41
C GLU A 72 -4.35 31.88 10.37
N LEU A 73 -4.42 30.65 9.84
CA LEU A 73 -4.51 29.44 10.67
C LEU A 73 -3.27 29.26 11.56
N MET A 74 -2.07 29.51 11.02
CA MET A 74 -0.85 29.48 11.81
C MET A 74 -0.88 30.55 12.92
N GLN A 75 -1.24 31.79 12.57
CA GLN A 75 -1.28 32.88 13.55
C GLN A 75 -2.26 32.59 14.69
N LYS A 76 -3.49 32.15 14.37
CA LYS A 76 -4.50 31.78 15.38
C LYS A 76 -4.01 30.67 16.31
N LEU A 77 -3.34 29.66 15.77
CA LEU A 77 -2.80 28.56 16.57
C LEU A 77 -1.73 29.04 17.56
N LEU A 78 -0.82 29.90 17.10
CA LEU A 78 0.26 30.43 17.93
C LEU A 78 -0.25 31.44 18.97
N ASP A 79 -1.23 32.28 18.60
CA ASP A 79 -1.89 33.20 19.53
C ASP A 79 -2.62 32.44 20.65
N ALA A 80 -3.26 31.32 20.30
CA ALA A 80 -3.89 30.43 21.28
C ALA A 80 -2.86 29.73 22.18
N ALA A 81 -1.73 29.29 21.63
CA ALA A 81 -0.63 28.75 22.42
C ALA A 81 -0.10 29.79 23.42
N ASP A 82 0.18 31.01 22.97
CA ASP A 82 0.61 32.12 23.82
C ASP A 82 -0.41 32.44 24.92
N SER A 83 -1.70 32.52 24.57
CA SER A 83 -2.79 32.85 25.50
C SER A 83 -3.05 31.74 26.53
N SER A 84 -2.77 30.48 26.17
CA SER A 84 -2.86 29.35 27.10
C SER A 84 -1.70 29.30 28.11
N GLY A 85 -0.62 30.06 27.87
CA GLY A 85 0.62 29.99 28.64
C GLY A 85 1.43 28.70 28.42
N SER A 86 1.02 27.86 27.47
CA SER A 86 1.73 26.63 27.08
C SER A 86 2.70 26.88 25.92
N LYS A 87 3.65 25.96 25.73
CA LYS A 87 4.62 26.00 24.63
C LYS A 87 4.72 24.61 23.98
N PRO A 88 3.63 24.10 23.40
CA PRO A 88 3.66 22.82 22.71
C PRO A 88 4.70 22.88 21.58
N LYS A 89 5.37 21.76 21.33
CA LYS A 89 6.20 21.64 20.13
C LYS A 89 5.30 21.68 18.91
N ILE A 90 5.57 22.57 17.95
CA ILE A 90 4.76 22.69 16.74
C ILE A 90 5.44 21.98 15.57
N LEU A 91 4.78 20.99 14.99
CA LEU A 91 5.17 20.37 13.72
C LEU A 91 4.27 20.92 12.60
N PHE A 92 4.82 21.75 11.72
CA PHE A 92 4.05 22.38 10.65
C PHE A 92 4.25 21.66 9.31
N SER A 93 3.16 21.26 8.65
CA SER A 93 3.23 20.71 7.29
C SER A 93 3.34 21.83 6.26
N SER A 94 4.55 22.06 5.77
CA SER A 94 4.85 22.85 4.58
C SER A 94 4.93 21.95 3.33
N THR A 95 5.49 22.45 2.23
CA THR A 95 5.48 21.81 0.91
C THR A 95 6.72 22.18 0.10
N THR A 96 7.19 21.30 -0.78
CA THR A 96 8.23 21.64 -1.77
C THR A 96 7.82 22.77 -2.73
N GLN A 97 6.53 23.12 -2.83
CA GLN A 97 6.06 24.23 -3.65
C GLN A 97 6.54 25.61 -3.15
N ILE A 98 7.11 25.72 -1.94
CA ILE A 98 7.71 26.97 -1.44
C ILE A 98 8.87 27.47 -2.31
N GLU A 99 9.49 26.58 -3.08
CA GLU A 99 10.55 26.91 -4.04
C GLU A 99 10.01 27.51 -5.34
N LYS A 100 8.69 27.50 -5.54
CA LYS A 100 8.03 27.97 -6.75
C LYS A 100 7.29 29.28 -6.53
N ASP A 101 7.22 30.09 -7.58
CA ASP A 101 6.48 31.34 -7.56
C ASP A 101 4.96 31.10 -7.77
N ASN A 102 4.29 30.61 -6.73
CA ASN A 102 2.83 30.46 -6.71
C ASN A 102 2.22 30.83 -5.34
N PRO A 103 0.92 31.17 -5.27
CA PRO A 103 0.27 31.62 -4.03
C PRO A 103 0.34 30.61 -2.89
N TYR A 104 0.24 29.32 -3.19
CA TYR A 104 0.31 28.24 -2.21
C TYR A 104 1.69 28.13 -1.55
N GLY A 105 2.75 28.12 -2.38
CA GLY A 105 4.14 28.13 -1.91
C GLY A 105 4.44 29.37 -1.07
N LYS A 106 4.04 30.55 -1.55
CA LYS A 106 4.21 31.81 -0.81
C LYS A 106 3.51 31.81 0.56
N GLY A 107 2.27 31.33 0.62
CA GLY A 107 1.50 31.29 1.88
C GLY A 107 2.13 30.32 2.90
N LYS A 108 2.60 29.15 2.43
CA LYS A 108 3.32 28.19 3.30
C LYS A 108 4.67 28.72 3.77
N LEU A 109 5.42 29.41 2.90
CA LEU A 109 6.68 30.05 3.29
C LEU A 109 6.47 31.15 4.34
N ALA A 110 5.45 31.99 4.19
CA ALA A 110 5.10 33.00 5.17
C ALA A 110 4.70 32.38 6.52
N ALA A 111 3.92 31.30 6.53
CA ALA A 111 3.59 30.56 7.75
C ALA A 111 4.82 29.93 8.42
N MET A 112 5.81 29.45 7.64
CA MET A 112 7.10 28.97 8.19
C MET A 112 7.85 30.09 8.92
N GLN A 113 7.91 31.28 8.33
CA GLN A 113 8.58 32.44 8.93
C GLN A 113 7.89 32.91 10.22
N ILE A 114 6.55 32.83 10.27
CA ILE A 114 5.78 33.13 11.49
C ILE A 114 6.12 32.13 12.61
N LEU A 115 6.16 30.83 12.30
CA LEU A 115 6.54 29.81 13.28
C LEU A 115 7.99 30.00 13.76
N GLU A 116 8.92 30.27 12.84
CA GLU A 116 10.34 30.52 13.16
C GLU A 116 10.48 31.69 14.13
N LYS A 117 9.80 32.81 13.84
CA LYS A 117 9.80 33.97 14.72
C LYS A 117 9.21 33.65 16.10
N TRP A 118 8.06 32.98 16.15
CA TRP A 118 7.42 32.62 17.42
C TRP A 118 8.31 31.73 18.29
N CYS A 119 8.97 30.73 17.68
CA CYS A 119 9.91 29.88 18.39
C CYS A 119 11.08 30.68 19.00
N GLY A 120 11.62 31.66 18.26
CA GLY A 120 12.70 32.54 18.74
C GLY A 120 12.25 33.48 19.87
N ASP A 121 11.07 34.10 19.72
CA ASP A 121 10.53 35.04 20.71
C ASP A 121 10.10 34.35 22.02
N ARG A 122 9.72 33.07 21.94
CA ARG A 122 9.15 32.31 23.08
C ARG A 122 10.06 31.21 23.62
N ASP A 123 11.24 30.97 23.04
CA ASP A 123 12.08 29.80 23.36
C ASP A 123 11.26 28.50 23.29
N ALA A 124 10.54 28.33 22.18
CA ALA A 124 9.67 27.19 21.92
C ALA A 124 10.23 26.30 20.82
N ALA A 125 9.78 25.04 20.79
CA ALA A 125 10.23 24.05 19.82
C ALA A 125 9.34 24.05 18.57
N GLY A 126 9.94 24.07 17.38
CA GLY A 126 9.22 24.07 16.12
C GLY A 126 9.94 23.32 15.01
N VAL A 127 9.19 22.61 14.18
CA VAL A 127 9.71 21.97 12.96
C VAL A 127 8.79 22.29 11.80
N SER A 128 9.31 22.98 10.79
CA SER A 128 8.62 23.16 9.50
C SER A 128 9.01 22.02 8.56
N MET A 129 8.07 21.12 8.27
CA MET A 129 8.27 19.94 7.43
C MET A 129 8.03 20.31 5.96
N VAL A 130 9.05 20.32 5.13
CA VAL A 130 8.93 20.51 3.67
C VAL A 130 8.59 19.16 3.05
N VAL A 131 7.30 18.91 2.86
CA VAL A 131 6.78 17.62 2.39
C VAL A 131 6.74 17.56 0.85
N PRO A 132 7.25 16.48 0.22
CA PRO A 132 7.10 16.26 -1.23
C PRO A 132 5.64 15.92 -1.58
N ASN A 133 5.35 15.58 -2.84
CA ASN A 133 3.99 15.17 -3.20
C ASN A 133 3.63 13.86 -2.47
N VAL A 134 2.43 13.79 -1.90
CA VAL A 134 1.99 12.63 -1.12
C VAL A 134 0.96 11.84 -1.92
N PHE A 135 1.10 10.52 -1.93
CA PHE A 135 0.11 9.60 -2.51
C PHE A 135 -0.19 8.45 -1.54
N GLY A 136 -1.33 7.80 -1.74
CA GLY A 136 -1.82 6.74 -0.86
C GLY A 136 -3.33 6.58 -0.96
N ASP A 137 -3.87 5.67 -0.16
CA ASP A 137 -5.31 5.45 -0.01
C ASP A 137 -6.01 6.67 0.61
N GLY A 138 -7.28 6.89 0.30
CA GLY A 138 -8.04 8.03 0.83
C GLY A 138 -7.64 9.42 0.30
N GLY A 139 -6.69 9.50 -0.64
CA GLY A 139 -6.46 10.70 -1.43
C GLY A 139 -7.72 11.10 -2.21
N LYS A 140 -8.11 12.37 -2.20
CA LYS A 140 -9.33 12.83 -2.90
C LYS A 140 -9.07 12.96 -4.40
N PRO A 141 -9.75 12.19 -5.28
CA PRO A 141 -9.66 12.37 -6.73
C PRO A 141 -10.09 13.78 -7.14
N PHE A 142 -9.53 14.27 -8.24
CA PHE A 142 -9.86 15.58 -8.81
C PHE A 142 -9.66 16.76 -7.84
N TYR A 143 -8.80 16.62 -6.82
CA TYR A 143 -8.48 17.69 -5.86
C TYR A 143 -7.06 18.21 -6.05
N ASN A 144 -6.04 17.55 -5.50
CA ASN A 144 -4.65 18.02 -5.56
C ASN A 144 -3.64 16.88 -5.86
N SER A 145 -4.10 15.64 -5.99
CA SER A 145 -3.27 14.47 -6.25
C SER A 145 -3.56 13.91 -7.64
N VAL A 146 -2.54 13.92 -8.50
CA VAL A 146 -2.61 13.27 -9.82
C VAL A 146 -2.75 11.76 -9.67
N VAL A 147 -2.10 11.15 -8.68
CA VAL A 147 -2.17 9.71 -8.42
C VAL A 147 -3.59 9.31 -8.03
N ALA A 148 -4.22 10.00 -7.08
CA ALA A 148 -5.60 9.71 -6.67
C ALA A 148 -6.59 9.86 -7.82
N THR A 149 -6.40 10.90 -8.64
CA THR A 149 -7.22 11.15 -9.83
C THR A 149 -7.06 10.02 -10.84
N PHE A 150 -5.83 9.67 -11.23
CA PHE A 150 -5.60 8.61 -12.20
C PHE A 150 -6.04 7.25 -11.68
N CYS A 151 -5.82 6.93 -10.40
CA CYS A 151 -6.30 5.67 -9.82
C CYS A 151 -7.82 5.54 -9.95
N HIS A 152 -8.56 6.59 -9.58
CA HIS A 152 -10.01 6.63 -9.75
C HIS A 152 -10.42 6.47 -11.21
N GLN A 153 -9.90 7.32 -12.09
CA GLN A 153 -10.28 7.30 -13.50
C GLN A 153 -9.99 5.96 -14.17
N VAL A 154 -8.81 5.38 -13.96
CA VAL A 154 -8.44 4.07 -14.53
C VAL A 154 -9.31 2.95 -13.96
N ALA A 155 -9.57 2.95 -12.64
CA ALA A 155 -10.39 1.92 -12.01
C ALA A 155 -11.83 1.90 -12.52
N TYR A 156 -12.38 3.06 -12.90
CA TYR A 156 -13.72 3.20 -13.47
C TYR A 156 -13.74 3.18 -15.02
N GLY A 157 -12.62 2.83 -15.66
CA GLY A 157 -12.53 2.73 -17.12
C GLY A 157 -12.59 4.07 -17.87
N GLU A 158 -12.40 5.18 -17.18
CA GLU A 158 -12.24 6.50 -17.79
C GLU A 158 -10.89 6.64 -18.49
N GLN A 159 -10.69 7.74 -19.21
CA GLN A 159 -9.45 8.06 -19.92
C GLN A 159 -8.79 9.28 -19.28
N PRO A 160 -7.79 9.11 -18.41
CA PRO A 160 -7.05 10.22 -17.84
C PRO A 160 -6.34 11.06 -18.91
N GLU A 161 -6.34 12.38 -18.72
CA GLU A 161 -5.63 13.32 -19.59
C GLU A 161 -4.34 13.81 -18.93
N ILE A 162 -3.21 13.70 -19.63
CA ILE A 162 -1.95 14.30 -19.19
C ILE A 162 -1.81 15.68 -19.85
N LYS A 163 -2.09 16.73 -19.08
CA LYS A 163 -1.87 18.13 -19.54
C LYS A 163 -0.39 18.51 -19.56
N VAL A 164 0.36 18.04 -18.57
CA VAL A 164 1.80 18.27 -18.43
C VAL A 164 2.45 16.99 -17.94
N ASP A 165 3.36 16.43 -18.74
CA ASP A 165 4.16 15.25 -18.36
C ASP A 165 5.34 15.66 -17.46
N GLY A 166 5.02 16.20 -16.29
CA GLY A 166 6.00 16.65 -15.31
C GLY A 166 6.69 15.50 -14.58
N GLN A 167 7.83 15.80 -13.94
CA GLN A 167 8.48 14.89 -12.99
C GLN A 167 8.03 15.20 -11.57
N LEU A 168 7.75 14.15 -10.80
CA LEU A 168 7.28 14.23 -9.43
C LEU A 168 8.24 13.49 -8.51
N SER A 169 8.62 14.15 -7.42
CA SER A 169 9.17 13.47 -6.24
C SER A 169 8.05 13.27 -5.24
N MET A 170 7.92 12.03 -4.76
CA MET A 170 6.76 11.58 -4.00
C MET A 170 7.14 10.75 -2.75
N ILE A 171 6.23 10.72 -1.81
CA ILE A 171 6.26 9.84 -0.63
C ILE A 171 4.89 9.18 -0.47
N HIS A 172 4.88 7.87 -0.20
CA HIS A 172 3.65 7.19 0.17
C HIS A 172 3.22 7.62 1.58
N ILE A 173 1.91 7.76 1.80
CA ILE A 173 1.35 8.31 3.05
C ILE A 173 1.85 7.59 4.30
N ASN A 174 2.00 6.26 4.24
CA ASN A 174 2.49 5.49 5.37
C ASN A 174 3.92 5.88 5.78
N TYR A 175 4.82 6.14 4.83
CA TYR A 175 6.17 6.58 5.19
C TYR A 175 6.17 8.00 5.75
N LEU A 176 5.33 8.89 5.21
CA LEU A 176 5.20 10.24 5.73
C LEU A 176 4.71 10.24 7.19
N VAL A 177 3.71 9.42 7.52
CA VAL A 177 3.23 9.36 8.90
C VAL A 177 4.26 8.73 9.84
N GLU A 178 5.07 7.77 9.40
CA GLU A 178 6.21 7.28 10.19
C GLU A 178 7.25 8.38 10.42
N ASP A 179 7.61 9.15 9.38
CA ASP A 179 8.55 10.27 9.50
C ASP A 179 8.00 11.34 10.49
N ILE A 180 6.70 11.66 10.43
CA ILE A 180 6.03 12.55 11.39
C ILE A 180 6.04 11.97 12.80
N CYS A 181 5.79 10.66 12.99
CA CYS A 181 5.85 10.01 14.29
C CYS A 181 7.26 10.10 14.90
N GLY A 182 8.30 9.94 14.08
CA GLY A 182 9.68 10.18 14.49
C GLY A 182 9.89 11.61 14.98
N LEU A 183 9.39 12.59 14.23
CA LEU A 183 9.47 14.01 14.61
C LEU A 183 8.66 14.33 15.87
N ILE A 184 7.52 13.67 16.13
CA ILE A 184 6.76 13.86 17.39
C ILE A 184 7.62 13.46 18.59
N ARG A 185 8.30 12.31 18.51
CA ARG A 185 9.10 11.75 19.61
C ARG A 185 10.46 12.41 19.78
N GLU A 186 10.95 13.08 18.75
CA GLU A 186 12.24 13.74 18.79
C GLU A 186 12.26 14.91 19.78
N ASN A 187 13.32 15.00 20.58
CA ASN A 187 13.57 16.17 21.41
C ASN A 187 14.15 17.30 20.57
N THR A 188 13.36 18.33 20.28
CA THR A 188 13.76 19.46 19.44
C THR A 188 13.98 20.70 20.30
N SER A 189 15.13 21.35 20.12
CA SER A 189 15.41 22.68 20.67
C SER A 189 15.32 23.74 19.58
N GLY A 190 14.58 24.83 19.83
CA GLY A 190 14.40 25.92 18.88
C GLY A 190 13.58 25.53 17.64
N CYS A 191 13.71 26.33 16.58
CA CYS A 191 13.03 26.08 15.31
C CYS A 191 13.98 25.53 14.25
N ARG A 192 13.52 24.57 13.45
CA ARG A 192 14.22 24.15 12.24
C ARG A 192 13.29 23.83 11.08
N VAL A 193 13.87 23.79 9.89
CA VAL A 193 13.22 23.29 8.67
C VAL A 193 13.70 21.87 8.42
N GLU A 194 12.76 20.94 8.27
CA GLU A 194 13.02 19.52 8.00
C GLU A 194 12.57 19.20 6.57
N HIS A 195 13.49 18.81 5.70
CA HIS A 195 13.16 18.39 4.34
C HIS A 195 12.84 16.90 4.33
N ILE A 196 11.55 16.56 4.25
CA ILE A 196 11.12 15.16 4.24
C ILE A 196 11.59 14.51 2.94
N LYS A 197 12.44 13.48 3.08
CA LYS A 197 13.06 12.82 1.94
C LYS A 197 11.99 12.06 1.13
N PRO A 198 11.81 12.35 -0.18
CA PRO A 198 10.94 11.55 -1.02
C PRO A 198 11.44 10.10 -1.07
N ARG A 199 10.51 9.15 -1.20
CA ARG A 199 10.86 7.73 -1.40
C ARG A 199 10.90 7.36 -2.88
N VAL A 200 10.44 8.28 -3.74
CA VAL A 200 10.46 8.17 -5.19
C VAL A 200 10.83 9.52 -5.75
N GLU A 201 11.83 9.59 -6.63
CA GLU A 201 12.32 10.84 -7.20
C GLU A 201 12.14 10.87 -8.70
N GLY A 202 11.72 12.02 -9.23
CA GLY A 202 11.73 12.30 -10.65
C GLY A 202 10.83 11.42 -11.53
N VAL A 203 9.83 10.73 -10.96
CA VAL A 203 8.94 9.87 -11.75
C VAL A 203 8.01 10.72 -12.61
N ARG A 204 7.89 10.38 -13.88
CA ARG A 204 7.03 11.10 -14.83
C ARG A 204 5.56 10.77 -14.61
N VAL A 205 4.69 11.75 -14.86
CA VAL A 205 3.23 11.58 -14.82
C VAL A 205 2.78 10.48 -15.80
N SER A 206 3.35 10.43 -17.00
CA SER A 206 3.12 9.36 -17.98
C SER A 206 3.46 7.97 -17.44
N LYS A 207 4.62 7.81 -16.79
CA LYS A 207 5.03 6.54 -16.21
C LYS A 207 4.08 6.06 -15.10
N ILE A 208 3.54 6.98 -14.30
CA ILE A 208 2.49 6.64 -13.31
C ILE A 208 1.25 6.09 -14.02
N LEU A 209 0.78 6.79 -15.06
CA LEU A 209 -0.41 6.38 -15.80
C LEU A 209 -0.22 5.01 -16.49
N ASP A 210 0.94 4.77 -17.09
CA ASP A 210 1.27 3.50 -17.73
C ASP A 210 1.23 2.33 -16.72
N LEU A 211 1.76 2.53 -15.51
CA LEU A 211 1.70 1.54 -14.44
C LEU A 211 0.25 1.25 -14.02
N LEU A 212 -0.59 2.27 -13.87
CA LEU A 212 -1.99 2.08 -13.51
C LEU A 212 -2.75 1.31 -14.60
N TYR A 213 -2.49 1.60 -15.87
CA TYR A 213 -3.07 0.80 -16.96
C TYR A 213 -2.56 -0.64 -16.97
N SER A 214 -1.27 -0.88 -16.71
CA SER A 214 -0.77 -2.25 -16.59
C SER A 214 -1.41 -2.99 -15.42
N PHE A 215 -1.61 -2.32 -14.27
CA PHE A 215 -2.29 -2.91 -13.12
C PHE A 215 -3.75 -3.25 -13.42
N GLN A 216 -4.50 -2.34 -14.03
CA GLN A 216 -5.90 -2.60 -14.42
C GLN A 216 -6.01 -3.77 -15.39
N LYS A 217 -5.11 -3.85 -16.38
CA LYS A 217 -5.07 -4.96 -17.34
C LYS A 217 -4.73 -6.27 -16.65
N CYS A 218 -3.65 -6.30 -15.87
CA CYS A 218 -3.23 -7.48 -15.10
C CYS A 218 -4.36 -8.00 -14.20
N TYR A 219 -5.02 -7.11 -13.47
CA TYR A 219 -6.16 -7.43 -12.63
C TYR A 219 -7.35 -8.00 -13.43
N SER A 220 -7.66 -7.37 -14.58
CA SER A 220 -8.76 -7.81 -15.46
C SER A 220 -8.49 -9.18 -16.10
N ASP A 221 -7.23 -9.47 -16.42
CA ASP A 221 -6.78 -10.75 -16.95
C ASP A 221 -6.70 -11.85 -15.87
N GLY A 222 -6.96 -11.50 -14.60
CA GLY A 222 -6.95 -12.43 -13.46
C GLY A 222 -5.54 -12.78 -12.98
N PHE A 223 -4.57 -11.91 -13.23
CA PHE A 223 -3.20 -12.06 -12.79
C PHE A 223 -2.92 -11.29 -11.50
N VAL A 224 -1.95 -11.80 -10.75
CA VAL A 224 -1.28 -11.10 -9.66
C VAL A 224 -0.07 -10.37 -10.25
N PRO A 225 0.02 -9.04 -10.12
CA PRO A 225 1.12 -8.29 -10.70
C PRO A 225 2.45 -8.58 -10.01
N SER A 226 3.52 -8.39 -10.76
CA SER A 226 4.88 -8.32 -10.23
C SER A 226 5.27 -6.86 -9.97
N PHE A 227 6.14 -6.63 -8.98
CA PHE A 227 6.61 -5.28 -8.65
C PHE A 227 8.13 -5.25 -8.69
N SER A 228 8.68 -4.31 -9.46
CA SER A 228 10.13 -4.10 -9.54
C SER A 228 10.67 -3.21 -8.42
N SER A 229 9.78 -2.55 -7.66
CA SER A 229 10.14 -1.61 -6.59
C SER A 229 9.04 -1.44 -5.55
N ASP A 230 9.40 -0.91 -4.37
CA ASP A 230 8.44 -0.50 -3.34
C ASP A 230 7.43 0.52 -3.87
N PHE A 231 7.84 1.41 -4.78
CA PHE A 231 6.94 2.37 -5.41
C PHE A 231 5.82 1.70 -6.21
N GLU A 232 6.15 0.72 -7.05
CA GLU A 232 5.15 0.01 -7.85
C GLU A 232 4.18 -0.77 -6.97
N ARG A 233 4.69 -1.43 -5.92
CA ARG A 233 3.86 -2.10 -4.91
C ARG A 233 2.92 -1.12 -4.21
N ASP A 234 3.44 -0.01 -3.71
CA ASP A 234 2.67 0.97 -2.96
C ASP A 234 1.64 1.68 -3.85
N LEU A 235 1.98 1.92 -5.12
CA LEU A 235 1.06 2.45 -6.13
C LEU A 235 -0.04 1.46 -6.48
N TYR A 236 0.27 0.16 -6.63
CA TYR A 236 -0.73 -0.88 -6.86
C TYR A 236 -1.69 -1.01 -5.68
N ASN A 237 -1.15 -1.08 -4.46
CA ASN A 237 -1.98 -1.14 -3.25
C ASN A 237 -2.89 0.08 -3.15
N THR A 238 -2.35 1.27 -3.44
CA THR A 238 -3.13 2.51 -3.54
C THR A 238 -4.24 2.36 -4.59
N PHE A 239 -3.90 1.92 -5.81
CA PHE A 239 -4.85 1.75 -6.92
C PHE A 239 -6.04 0.85 -6.58
N VAL A 240 -5.78 -0.30 -5.96
CA VAL A 240 -6.84 -1.25 -5.55
C VAL A 240 -7.87 -0.60 -4.62
N THR A 241 -7.46 0.36 -3.78
CA THR A 241 -8.39 1.08 -2.89
C THR A 241 -9.38 2.00 -3.63
N TYR A 242 -9.11 2.36 -4.89
CA TYR A 242 -10.02 3.17 -5.72
C TYR A 242 -10.95 2.32 -6.58
N MET A 243 -10.75 1.00 -6.63
CA MET A 243 -11.63 0.09 -7.37
C MET A 243 -13.01 -0.03 -6.71
N ASP A 244 -14.01 -0.39 -7.50
CA ASP A 244 -15.33 -0.74 -6.95
C ASP A 244 -15.20 -1.98 -6.05
N SER A 245 -15.77 -1.92 -4.85
CA SER A 245 -15.73 -3.04 -3.91
C SER A 245 -16.33 -4.34 -4.46
N ASN A 246 -17.23 -4.27 -5.45
CA ASN A 246 -17.77 -5.43 -6.15
C ASN A 246 -16.73 -6.12 -7.05
N ASP A 247 -15.69 -5.41 -7.46
CA ASP A 247 -14.62 -5.97 -8.30
C ASP A 247 -13.58 -6.77 -7.51
N TRP A 248 -13.54 -6.61 -6.19
CA TRP A 248 -12.58 -7.33 -5.32
C TRP A 248 -12.83 -8.83 -5.25
N GLN A 249 -14.07 -9.28 -5.46
CA GLN A 249 -14.40 -10.70 -5.50
C GLN A 249 -14.37 -11.22 -6.94
N LYS A 250 -13.54 -12.23 -7.21
CA LYS A 250 -13.55 -13.00 -8.46
C LYS A 250 -13.89 -14.46 -8.17
N ASN A 251 -14.87 -15.00 -8.89
CA ASN A 251 -15.25 -16.41 -8.79
C ASN A 251 -14.30 -17.27 -9.63
N LEU A 252 -13.73 -18.30 -9.01
CA LEU A 252 -12.80 -19.22 -9.68
C LEU A 252 -13.55 -20.35 -10.40
N LYS A 253 -13.07 -20.71 -11.59
CA LYS A 253 -13.60 -21.85 -12.35
C LYS A 253 -13.15 -23.16 -11.70
N SER A 254 -14.11 -24.02 -11.37
CA SER A 254 -13.85 -25.35 -10.81
C SER A 254 -14.14 -26.44 -11.84
N SER A 255 -13.11 -27.15 -12.27
CA SER A 255 -13.22 -28.34 -13.14
C SER A 255 -13.45 -29.57 -12.26
N ARG A 256 -14.57 -30.29 -12.46
CA ARG A 256 -14.99 -31.42 -11.61
C ARG A 256 -15.22 -32.67 -12.43
N ASP A 257 -14.85 -33.81 -11.86
CA ASP A 257 -15.12 -35.15 -12.41
C ASP A 257 -15.31 -36.17 -11.26
N ASP A 258 -15.39 -37.46 -11.61
CA ASP A 258 -15.57 -38.52 -10.62
C ASP A 258 -14.38 -38.72 -9.68
N ARG A 259 -13.21 -38.15 -10.01
CA ARG A 259 -11.96 -38.24 -9.24
C ARG A 259 -11.89 -37.13 -8.20
N GLY A 260 -12.52 -35.98 -8.46
CA GLY A 260 -12.58 -34.84 -7.55
C GLY A 260 -12.70 -33.51 -8.30
N SER A 261 -11.89 -32.52 -7.93
CA SER A 261 -11.90 -31.21 -8.58
C SER A 261 -10.49 -30.64 -8.80
N PHE A 262 -10.38 -29.67 -9.69
CA PHE A 262 -9.19 -28.85 -9.92
C PHE A 262 -9.59 -27.40 -10.10
N VAL A 263 -8.87 -26.48 -9.46
CA VAL A 263 -9.16 -25.04 -9.45
C VAL A 263 -7.85 -24.27 -9.59
N GLU A 264 -7.76 -23.42 -10.60
CA GLU A 264 -6.69 -22.43 -10.74
C GLU A 264 -6.98 -21.26 -9.79
N VAL A 265 -6.01 -20.84 -8.97
CA VAL A 265 -6.23 -19.81 -7.93
C VAL A 265 -5.57 -18.50 -8.30
N TYR A 266 -4.24 -18.50 -8.42
CA TYR A 266 -3.46 -17.31 -8.72
C TYR A 266 -2.57 -17.58 -9.92
N LYS A 267 -2.63 -16.70 -10.92
CA LYS A 267 -1.66 -16.65 -12.02
C LYS A 267 -0.81 -15.42 -11.77
N PHE A 268 0.50 -15.58 -11.71
CA PHE A 268 1.40 -14.46 -11.45
C PHE A 268 2.02 -14.01 -12.77
N GLU A 269 2.20 -12.70 -12.97
CA GLU A 269 2.97 -12.19 -14.12
C GLU A 269 4.38 -12.79 -14.12
N GLU A 270 4.95 -12.92 -12.93
CA GLU A 270 6.23 -13.56 -12.66
C GLU A 270 6.06 -14.54 -11.49
N ALA A 271 6.74 -15.68 -11.52
CA ALA A 271 6.62 -16.78 -10.53
C ALA A 271 5.47 -17.78 -10.74
N GLY A 272 4.95 -17.89 -11.96
CA GLY A 272 4.17 -19.05 -12.38
C GLY A 272 2.71 -19.02 -11.93
N GLN A 273 2.19 -20.14 -11.45
CA GLN A 273 0.78 -20.29 -11.12
C GLN A 273 0.55 -21.20 -9.92
N VAL A 274 -0.45 -20.87 -9.10
CA VAL A 274 -0.94 -21.69 -7.99
C VAL A 274 -2.32 -22.24 -8.31
N SER A 275 -2.52 -23.52 -8.03
CA SER A 275 -3.80 -24.21 -8.14
C SER A 275 -4.01 -25.14 -6.96
N PHE A 276 -5.23 -25.64 -6.77
CA PHE A 276 -5.46 -26.75 -5.86
C PHE A 276 -6.36 -27.81 -6.49
N SER A 277 -6.26 -29.02 -5.95
CA SER A 277 -7.16 -30.11 -6.30
C SER A 277 -7.79 -30.72 -5.07
N THR A 278 -8.97 -31.30 -5.29
CA THR A 278 -9.52 -32.32 -4.39
C THR A 278 -9.44 -33.67 -5.08
N THR A 279 -9.12 -34.72 -4.33
CA THR A 279 -9.00 -36.10 -4.85
C THR A 279 -9.67 -37.08 -3.90
N LYS A 280 -10.59 -37.91 -4.41
CA LYS A 280 -11.30 -38.93 -3.62
C LYS A 280 -10.37 -40.06 -3.13
N PRO A 281 -10.74 -40.80 -2.07
CA PRO A 281 -9.97 -41.96 -1.60
C PRO A 281 -9.64 -42.96 -2.70
N GLY A 282 -8.41 -43.49 -2.69
CA GLY A 282 -7.93 -44.51 -3.64
C GLY A 282 -7.68 -44.03 -5.07
N ILE A 283 -7.91 -42.75 -5.37
CA ILE A 283 -7.71 -42.20 -6.72
C ILE A 283 -6.26 -41.75 -6.93
N THR A 284 -5.71 -42.10 -8.10
CA THR A 284 -4.42 -41.61 -8.62
C THR A 284 -4.64 -40.53 -9.68
N ARG A 285 -3.83 -39.47 -9.65
CA ARG A 285 -3.76 -38.40 -10.66
C ARG A 285 -2.29 -38.19 -11.05
N GLY A 286 -2.04 -37.72 -12.28
CA GLY A 286 -0.68 -37.55 -12.81
C GLY A 286 -0.42 -38.54 -13.95
N ASN A 287 0.67 -39.31 -13.84
CA ASN A 287 1.23 -40.15 -14.91
C ASN A 287 1.58 -39.33 -16.15
N HIS A 288 2.30 -38.24 -15.92
CA HIS A 288 2.88 -37.43 -16.96
C HIS A 288 4.19 -36.80 -16.49
N TYR A 289 4.95 -36.27 -17.44
CA TYR A 289 6.12 -35.45 -17.19
C TYR A 289 6.07 -34.16 -18.02
N HIS A 290 6.98 -33.27 -17.68
CA HIS A 290 7.21 -31.99 -18.33
C HIS A 290 8.66 -31.90 -18.80
N THR A 291 8.92 -31.16 -19.88
CA THR A 291 10.30 -30.94 -20.36
C THR A 291 10.87 -29.60 -19.93
N ARG A 292 9.99 -28.66 -19.60
CA ARG A 292 10.30 -27.29 -19.19
C ARG A 292 9.58 -26.88 -17.91
N LYS A 293 8.31 -27.27 -17.73
CA LYS A 293 7.53 -26.98 -16.52
C LYS A 293 8.06 -27.77 -15.33
N SER A 294 8.17 -27.11 -14.20
CA SER A 294 8.44 -27.74 -12.91
C SER A 294 7.32 -27.40 -11.95
N GLU A 295 7.05 -28.32 -11.03
CA GLU A 295 5.95 -28.17 -10.10
C GLU A 295 6.36 -28.51 -8.68
N LYS A 296 5.62 -27.96 -7.71
CA LYS A 296 5.73 -28.30 -6.30
C LYS A 296 4.37 -28.70 -5.78
N PHE A 297 4.28 -29.90 -5.23
CA PHE A 297 3.03 -30.46 -4.70
C PHE A 297 3.07 -30.37 -3.17
N CYS A 298 2.08 -29.73 -2.55
CA CYS A 298 1.94 -29.62 -1.10
C CYS A 298 0.58 -30.16 -0.67
N VAL A 299 0.58 -31.27 0.07
CA VAL A 299 -0.66 -31.80 0.66
C VAL A 299 -0.98 -31.04 1.95
N VAL A 300 -2.19 -30.49 2.02
CA VAL A 300 -2.65 -29.67 3.16
C VAL A 300 -3.85 -30.28 3.90
N SER A 301 -4.42 -31.37 3.37
CA SER A 301 -5.44 -32.18 4.05
C SER A 301 -5.47 -33.58 3.45
N GLY A 302 -5.57 -34.61 4.29
CA GLY A 302 -5.55 -36.01 3.88
C GLY A 302 -4.14 -36.59 3.77
N GLN A 303 -4.04 -37.82 3.25
CA GLN A 303 -2.77 -38.56 3.14
C GLN A 303 -2.55 -39.03 1.71
N ALA A 304 -1.34 -38.86 1.18
CA ALA A 304 -1.03 -39.26 -0.18
C ALA A 304 0.33 -39.95 -0.32
N SER A 305 0.43 -40.76 -1.38
CA SER A 305 1.69 -41.26 -1.92
C SER A 305 1.96 -40.51 -3.23
N ILE A 306 3.08 -39.80 -3.30
CA ILE A 306 3.59 -39.17 -4.53
C ILE A 306 4.72 -40.06 -5.06
N LYS A 307 4.66 -40.46 -6.34
CA LYS A 307 5.69 -41.29 -6.96
C LYS A 307 6.30 -40.58 -8.16
N LEU A 308 7.61 -40.73 -8.35
CA LEU A 308 8.35 -40.17 -9.47
C LEU A 308 9.29 -41.21 -10.08
N ARG A 309 9.49 -41.15 -11.40
CA ARG A 309 10.49 -41.93 -12.12
C ARG A 309 11.12 -41.09 -13.23
N ARG A 310 12.46 -41.13 -13.34
CA ARG A 310 13.16 -40.43 -14.42
C ARG A 310 12.88 -41.11 -15.77
N ILE A 311 12.59 -40.33 -16.81
CA ILE A 311 12.35 -40.87 -18.15
C ILE A 311 13.57 -41.68 -18.62
N GLY A 312 13.32 -42.86 -19.17
CA GLY A 312 14.35 -43.81 -19.61
C GLY A 312 14.97 -44.68 -18.51
N THR A 313 14.51 -44.57 -17.26
CA THR A 313 14.96 -45.41 -16.13
C THR A 313 13.82 -46.25 -15.55
N GLN A 314 14.13 -47.13 -14.60
CA GLN A 314 13.17 -48.01 -13.92
C GLN A 314 13.05 -47.73 -12.41
N GLU A 315 13.85 -46.80 -11.87
CA GLU A 315 13.89 -46.51 -10.44
C GLU A 315 12.74 -45.56 -10.07
N VAL A 316 11.85 -46.02 -9.18
CA VAL A 316 10.72 -45.24 -8.67
C VAL A 316 11.03 -44.73 -7.28
N ILE A 317 10.88 -43.42 -7.09
CA ILE A 317 10.99 -42.73 -5.80
C ILE A 317 9.57 -42.50 -5.28
N GLU A 318 9.32 -42.84 -4.02
CA GLU A 318 8.02 -42.64 -3.36
C GLU A 318 8.15 -41.72 -2.14
N TYR A 319 7.29 -40.72 -2.08
CA TYR A 319 7.12 -39.83 -0.94
C TYR A 319 5.74 -40.03 -0.32
N LYS A 320 5.69 -40.36 0.97
CA LYS A 320 4.45 -40.40 1.76
C LYS A 320 4.29 -39.05 2.44
N VAL A 321 3.17 -38.39 2.19
CA VAL A 321 2.91 -37.02 2.64
C VAL A 321 1.53 -36.94 3.31
N SER A 322 1.40 -36.02 4.27
CA SER A 322 0.17 -35.80 5.03
C SER A 322 -0.12 -34.31 5.17
N GLY A 323 -1.40 -33.96 5.26
CA GLY A 323 -1.83 -32.62 5.65
C GLY A 323 -1.62 -32.30 7.14
N ASP A 324 -1.43 -33.32 7.98
CA ASP A 324 -1.12 -33.14 9.41
C ASP A 324 0.33 -32.64 9.63
N GLU A 325 1.23 -33.00 8.70
CA GLU A 325 2.62 -32.56 8.65
C GLU A 325 2.94 -32.08 7.22
N PRO A 326 2.46 -30.88 6.83
CA PRO A 326 2.58 -30.41 5.45
C PRO A 326 4.04 -30.33 4.98
N SER A 327 4.31 -30.94 3.84
CA SER A 327 5.60 -30.87 3.14
C SER A 327 5.36 -30.70 1.64
N TRP A 328 6.25 -29.96 0.96
CA TRP A 328 6.23 -29.88 -0.49
C TRP A 328 7.20 -30.90 -1.10
N VAL A 329 6.82 -31.48 -2.25
CA VAL A 329 7.66 -32.36 -3.06
C VAL A 329 7.87 -31.72 -4.43
N GLU A 330 9.11 -31.67 -4.90
CA GLU A 330 9.48 -31.19 -6.24
C GLU A 330 9.09 -32.22 -7.30
N MET A 331 8.47 -31.79 -8.40
CA MET A 331 8.31 -32.55 -9.65
C MET A 331 9.31 -31.99 -10.67
N PRO A 332 10.53 -32.57 -10.78
CA PRO A 332 11.52 -32.06 -11.70
C PRO A 332 11.14 -32.37 -13.16
N VAL A 333 11.65 -31.55 -14.08
CA VAL A 333 11.54 -31.84 -15.52
C VAL A 333 12.14 -33.21 -15.85
N ASN A 334 11.53 -33.91 -16.80
CA ASN A 334 11.88 -35.26 -17.24
C ASN A 334 11.75 -36.35 -16.14
N TYR A 335 10.88 -36.11 -15.16
CA TYR A 335 10.38 -37.16 -14.27
C TYR A 335 8.88 -37.30 -14.46
N THR A 336 8.45 -38.50 -14.86
CA THR A 336 7.03 -38.81 -14.78
C THR A 336 6.65 -38.94 -13.32
N HIS A 337 5.49 -38.41 -12.96
CA HIS A 337 5.06 -38.38 -11.58
C HIS A 337 3.54 -38.57 -11.43
N ASN A 338 3.13 -39.09 -10.28
CA ASN A 338 1.73 -39.21 -9.90
C ASN A 338 1.53 -38.99 -8.40
N ILE A 339 0.29 -38.73 -8.02
CA ILE A 339 -0.16 -38.61 -6.63
C ILE A 339 -1.38 -39.48 -6.43
N THR A 340 -1.37 -40.29 -5.38
CA THR A 340 -2.48 -41.18 -5.01
C THR A 340 -2.99 -40.82 -3.62
N ASN A 341 -4.31 -40.63 -3.49
CA ASN A 341 -4.93 -40.50 -2.18
C ASN A 341 -4.94 -41.87 -1.47
N THR A 342 -4.16 -41.98 -0.40
CA THR A 342 -4.00 -43.21 0.40
C THR A 342 -4.84 -43.22 1.67
N GLY A 343 -5.51 -42.10 1.97
CA GLY A 343 -6.40 -41.97 3.13
C GLY A 343 -7.85 -42.34 2.82
N ASN A 344 -8.69 -42.22 3.85
CA ASN A 344 -10.13 -42.50 3.79
C ASN A 344 -11.00 -41.26 3.59
N SER A 345 -10.40 -40.07 3.55
CA SER A 345 -11.07 -38.79 3.35
C SER A 345 -10.62 -38.13 2.04
N GLN A 346 -11.28 -37.04 1.66
CA GLN A 346 -10.87 -36.25 0.51
C GLN A 346 -9.48 -35.64 0.74
N LEU A 347 -8.57 -35.86 -0.21
CA LEU A 347 -7.24 -35.25 -0.24
C LEU A 347 -7.36 -33.85 -0.83
N VAL A 348 -6.70 -32.86 -0.22
CA VAL A 348 -6.51 -31.51 -0.77
C VAL A 348 -5.04 -31.28 -1.00
N THR A 349 -4.68 -30.92 -2.23
CA THR A 349 -3.30 -30.68 -2.64
C THR A 349 -3.20 -29.32 -3.31
N ILE A 350 -2.26 -28.50 -2.88
CA ILE A 350 -1.86 -27.25 -3.51
C ILE A 350 -0.73 -27.57 -4.48
N PHE A 351 -0.80 -26.98 -5.66
CA PHE A 351 0.23 -27.07 -6.69
C PHE A 351 0.74 -25.68 -6.99
N TRP A 352 2.06 -25.55 -7.03
CA TRP A 352 2.71 -24.46 -7.73
C TRP A 352 3.29 -25.02 -9.03
N ILE A 353 3.17 -24.29 -10.13
CA ILE A 353 3.78 -24.61 -11.43
C ILE A 353 4.56 -23.40 -11.95
N SER A 354 5.72 -23.64 -12.56
CA SER A 354 6.67 -22.59 -12.93
C SER A 354 6.21 -21.63 -14.03
N GLU A 355 5.24 -22.03 -14.86
CA GLU A 355 4.62 -21.19 -15.88
C GLU A 355 3.11 -21.46 -15.97
N PRO A 356 2.27 -20.45 -16.29
CA PRO A 356 0.83 -20.66 -16.43
C PRO A 356 0.46 -21.68 -17.52
N PHE A 357 -0.69 -22.33 -17.36
CA PHE A 357 -1.17 -23.30 -18.35
C PHE A 357 -1.56 -22.63 -19.68
N ASP A 358 -0.91 -23.03 -20.78
CA ASP A 358 -1.30 -22.71 -22.16
C ASP A 358 -1.81 -23.98 -22.86
N PRO A 359 -3.09 -24.04 -23.28
CA PRO A 359 -3.64 -25.17 -24.04
C PRO A 359 -2.93 -25.45 -25.38
N LYS A 360 -2.28 -24.45 -25.98
CA LYS A 360 -1.54 -24.58 -27.25
C LYS A 360 -0.12 -25.11 -27.04
N ASP A 361 0.43 -24.92 -25.84
CA ASP A 361 1.73 -25.46 -25.41
C ASP A 361 1.61 -26.03 -23.98
N PRO A 362 0.99 -27.20 -23.83
CA PRO A 362 0.72 -27.75 -22.50
C PRO A 362 1.99 -28.27 -21.80
N ASP A 363 3.09 -28.51 -22.54
CA ASP A 363 4.32 -29.18 -22.07
C ASP A 363 4.03 -30.41 -21.19
N THR A 364 3.00 -31.20 -21.49
CA THR A 364 2.56 -32.33 -20.66
C THR A 364 2.54 -33.60 -21.50
N PHE A 365 3.33 -34.59 -21.10
CA PHE A 365 3.51 -35.83 -21.85
C PHE A 365 3.15 -37.03 -20.99
N TYR A 366 2.22 -37.86 -21.45
CA TYR A 366 1.77 -39.04 -20.72
C TYR A 366 2.88 -40.10 -20.65
N GLU A 367 3.18 -40.58 -19.45
CA GLU A 367 4.03 -41.74 -19.20
C GLU A 367 3.70 -42.28 -17.80
N GLU A 368 3.51 -43.58 -17.62
CA GLU A 368 3.24 -44.14 -16.29
C GLU A 368 4.51 -44.18 -15.43
N VAL A 369 4.35 -43.96 -14.13
CA VAL A 369 5.44 -44.06 -13.15
C VAL A 369 5.93 -45.49 -13.01
#